data_AF-A0A5N6WPP2-F1
#
_entry.id   AF-A0A5N6WPP2-F1
#
_cell.length_a   1.000
_cell.length_b   1.000
_cell.length_c   1.000
_cell.angle_alpha   90.00
_cell.angle_beta   90.00
_cell.angle_gamma   90.00
#
_symmetry.space_group_name_H-M   'P 1'
#
loop_
_entity.id
_entity.type
_entity.pdbx_description
1 polymer ?
#
loop_
_entity_poly.entity_id
_entity_poly.type
_entity_poly.pdbx_seq_one_letter_code
_entity_poly.pdbx_strand_id
1 'polypeptide(L)'
;MAGKFSAFDRQDLPYGFVDGHALQATILIPKKCLNGDAQACPMLVYWHGGGFIVGHRTHEPWWSTWLIDLALSQNAIIITPDYRLPARLRL
;
A
#
# COMPACT_ATOMS: atom_id res chain seq x y z
N MET A 1 5.28 -17.98 10.17
CA MET A 1 5.04 -17.78 8.72
C MET A 1 5.35 -16.33 8.40
N ALA A 2 6.05 -16.05 7.31
CA ALA A 2 6.32 -14.67 6.90
C ALA A 2 5.02 -14.01 6.39
N GLY A 3 4.78 -12.74 6.73
CA GLY A 3 3.59 -11.98 6.30
C GLY A 3 3.57 -11.76 4.79
N LYS A 4 2.40 -11.41 4.23
CA LYS A 4 2.19 -11.27 2.77
C LYS A 4 3.13 -10.26 2.11
N PHE A 5 3.61 -9.27 2.87
CA PHE A 5 4.46 -8.20 2.36
C PHE A 5 5.97 -8.43 2.57
N SER A 6 6.38 -9.59 3.09
CA SER A 6 7.79 -9.87 3.44
C SER A 6 8.79 -9.79 2.28
N ALA A 7 8.30 -9.88 1.04
CA ALA A 7 9.11 -9.73 -0.18
C ALA A 7 9.39 -8.26 -0.57
N PHE A 8 8.72 -7.30 0.08
CA PHE A 8 8.83 -5.88 -0.20
C PHE A 8 9.58 -5.16 0.92
N ASP A 9 10.27 -4.08 0.55
CA ASP A 9 10.63 -3.02 1.49
C ASP A 9 9.40 -2.13 1.72
N ARG A 10 9.10 -1.85 2.99
CA ARG A 10 7.90 -1.11 3.38
C ARG A 10 8.27 0.29 3.85
N GLN A 11 7.64 1.29 3.26
CA GLN A 11 7.75 2.68 3.67
C GLN A 11 6.37 3.25 3.96
N ASP A 12 6.18 3.79 5.16
CA ASP A 12 4.96 4.47 5.56
C ASP A 12 5.19 5.98 5.54
N LEU A 13 4.32 6.73 4.85
CA LEU A 13 4.46 8.18 4.75
C LEU A 13 3.12 8.90 4.57
N PRO A 14 3.01 10.17 5.01
CA PRO A 14 1.86 10.99 4.70
C PRO A 14 1.91 11.43 3.22
N TYR A 15 0.82 11.22 2.48
CA TYR A 15 0.68 11.70 1.10
C TYR A 15 -0.14 13.00 0.97
N GLY A 16 -0.74 13.44 2.06
CA GLY A 16 -1.53 14.67 2.10
C GLY A 16 -2.00 15.00 3.51
N PHE A 17 -2.55 16.20 3.66
CA PHE A 17 -3.14 16.67 4.90
C PHE A 17 -4.50 17.31 4.62
N VAL A 18 -5.50 16.98 5.44
CA VAL A 18 -6.83 17.58 5.39
C VAL A 18 -7.18 18.00 6.80
N ASP A 19 -7.42 19.30 7.02
CA ASP A 19 -7.72 19.87 8.34
C ASP A 19 -6.67 19.49 9.41
N GLY A 20 -5.39 19.50 9.02
CA GLY A 20 -4.27 19.08 9.88
C GLY A 20 -4.16 17.57 10.10
N HIS A 21 -5.08 16.77 9.57
CA HIS A 21 -5.03 15.31 9.64
C HIS A 21 -4.21 14.73 8.48
N ALA A 22 -3.13 14.03 8.80
CA ALA A 22 -2.29 13.35 7.83
C ALA A 22 -3.02 12.15 7.20
N LEU A 23 -3.06 12.12 5.87
CA LEU A 23 -3.50 10.96 5.09
C LEU A 23 -2.28 10.07 4.84
N GLN A 24 -2.32 8.84 5.36
CA GLN A 24 -1.18 7.93 5.35
C GLN A 24 -1.21 7.01 4.12
N ALA A 25 -0.06 6.68 3.56
CA ALA A 25 0.09 5.63 2.56
C ALA A 25 1.24 4.71 2.94
N THR A 26 1.16 3.46 2.47
CA THR A 26 2.29 2.54 2.48
C THR A 26 2.77 2.33 1.05
N ILE A 27 4.06 2.50 0.83
CA ILE A 27 4.77 2.11 -0.38
C ILE A 27 5.45 0.77 -0.11
N LEU A 28 5.16 -0.22 -0.93
CA LEU A 28 5.78 -1.55 -0.92
C LEU A 28 6.67 -1.65 -2.16
N ILE A 29 7.98 -1.66 -1.95
CA ILE A 29 8.98 -1.64 -3.00
C ILE A 29 9.57 -3.03 -3.15
N PRO A 30 9.46 -3.69 -4.32
CA PRO A 30 10.16 -4.94 -4.54
C PRO A 30 11.66 -4.73 -4.42
N LYS A 31 12.37 -5.64 -3.73
CA LYS A 31 13.82 -5.51 -3.51
C LYS A 31 14.62 -5.32 -4.81
N LYS A 32 14.13 -5.87 -5.94
CA LYS A 32 14.73 -5.68 -7.26
C LYS A 32 14.72 -4.23 -7.76
N CYS A 33 13.72 -3.43 -7.38
CA CYS A 33 13.64 -2.00 -7.72
C CYS A 33 14.61 -1.13 -6.91
N LEU A 34 15.19 -1.64 -5.82
CA LEU A 34 16.13 -0.90 -4.98
C LEU A 34 17.58 -0.99 -5.48
N ASN A 35 17.88 -1.91 -6.41
CA ASN A 35 19.26 -2.26 -6.80
C ASN A 35 19.88 -1.33 -7.87
N GLY A 36 19.33 -0.14 -8.09
CA GLY A 36 20.02 0.92 -8.86
C GLY A 36 20.06 0.76 -10.38
N ASP A 37 19.63 -0.37 -10.94
CA ASP A 37 19.29 -0.46 -12.36
C ASP A 37 17.96 0.27 -12.57
N ALA A 38 18.04 1.58 -12.83
CA ALA A 38 16.92 2.50 -12.96
C ALA A 38 16.08 2.24 -14.23
N GLN A 39 15.61 1.01 -14.41
CA GLN A 39 14.45 0.71 -15.23
C GLN A 39 13.23 1.23 -14.46
N ALA A 40 12.41 2.08 -15.08
CA ALA A 40 11.18 2.57 -14.46
C ALA A 40 10.33 1.39 -13.97
N CYS A 41 10.21 1.22 -12.64
CA CYS A 41 9.38 0.16 -12.07
C CYS A 41 7.91 0.52 -12.26
N PRO A 42 7.08 -0.40 -12.79
CA PRO A 42 5.64 -0.16 -12.88
C PRO A 42 5.05 0.04 -11.48
N MET A 43 3.91 0.73 -11.41
CA MET A 43 3.22 0.99 -10.15
C MET A 43 1.81 0.43 -10.15
N LEU A 44 1.42 -0.17 -9.03
CA LEU A 44 0.06 -0.61 -8.73
C LEU A 44 -0.47 0.20 -7.55
N VAL A 45 -1.52 0.99 -7.77
CA VAL A 45 -2.23 1.67 -6.67
C VAL A 45 -3.37 0.77 -6.21
N TYR A 46 -3.29 0.29 -4.97
CA TYR A 46 -4.30 -0.59 -4.37
C TYR A 46 -5.13 0.16 -3.34
N TRP A 47 -6.46 0.15 -3.51
CA TRP A 47 -7.40 0.68 -2.54
C TRP A 47 -8.05 -0.47 -1.78
N HIS A 48 -7.98 -0.44 -0.45
CA HIS A 48 -8.58 -1.50 0.35
C HIS A 48 -10.12 -1.47 0.27
N GLY A 49 -10.75 -2.63 0.53
CA GLY A 49 -12.20 -2.76 0.61
C GLY A 49 -12.77 -2.29 1.95
N GLY A 50 -13.89 -2.89 2.38
CA GLY A 50 -14.51 -2.58 3.68
C GLY A 50 -15.67 -1.60 3.62
N GLY A 51 -16.32 -1.48 2.45
CA GLY A 51 -17.56 -0.72 2.27
C GLY A 51 -17.45 0.75 2.66
N PHE A 52 -16.24 1.31 2.57
CA PHE A 52 -15.89 2.66 3.02
C PHE A 52 -16.05 2.93 4.52
N ILE A 53 -16.29 1.94 5.36
CA ILE A 53 -16.54 2.15 6.81
C ILE A 53 -15.44 1.53 7.68
N VAL A 54 -14.76 0.50 7.18
CA VAL A 54 -13.73 -0.26 7.91
C VAL A 54 -12.52 -0.55 7.03
N GLY A 55 -11.44 -0.97 7.68
CA GLY A 55 -10.21 -1.38 7.01
C GLY A 55 -9.06 -0.41 7.22
N HIS A 56 -7.89 -0.81 6.73
CA HIS A 56 -6.73 0.05 6.56
C HIS A 56 -5.82 -0.54 5.48
N ARG A 57 -4.92 0.29 4.98
CA ARG A 57 -4.02 0.08 3.85
C ARG A 57 -3.18 -1.21 3.89
N THR A 58 -2.87 -1.74 5.07
CA THR A 58 -2.08 -2.98 5.23
C THR A 58 -2.81 -4.10 5.95
N HIS A 59 -4.15 -4.13 5.92
CA HIS A 59 -4.92 -5.21 6.53
C HIS A 59 -4.79 -6.52 5.74
N GLU A 60 -3.74 -7.30 6.04
CA GLU A 60 -3.33 -8.51 5.30
C GLU A 60 -4.44 -9.51 4.94
N PRO A 61 -5.45 -9.79 5.80
CA PRO A 61 -6.53 -10.70 5.46
C PRO A 61 -7.32 -10.32 4.19
N TRP A 62 -7.33 -9.04 3.79
CA TRP A 62 -8.08 -8.55 2.63
C TRP A 62 -7.25 -8.47 1.34
N TRP A 63 -5.97 -8.78 1.42
CA TRP A 63 -5.11 -8.82 0.24
C TRP A 63 -5.26 -10.17 -0.45
N SER A 64 -5.59 -10.17 -1.72
CA SER A 64 -5.56 -11.39 -2.51
C SER A 64 -4.12 -11.79 -2.81
N THR A 65 -3.81 -13.08 -2.68
CA THR A 65 -2.46 -13.58 -2.98
C THR A 65 -2.06 -13.31 -4.43
N TRP A 66 -3.00 -13.44 -5.38
CA TRP A 66 -2.74 -13.18 -6.79
C TRP A 66 -2.27 -11.74 -7.07
N LEU A 67 -2.74 -10.75 -6.31
CA LEU A 67 -2.35 -9.35 -6.52
C LEU A 67 -0.91 -9.11 -6.06
N ILE A 68 -0.51 -9.77 -4.96
CA ILE A 68 0.86 -9.78 -4.48
C ILE A 68 1.78 -10.45 -5.51
N ASP A 69 1.38 -11.64 -5.99
CA ASP A 69 2.15 -12.40 -6.98
C ASP A 69 2.29 -11.63 -8.30
N LEU A 70 1.22 -10.98 -8.75
CA LEU A 70 1.25 -10.13 -9.95
C LEU A 70 2.26 -8.99 -9.80
N ALA A 71 2.21 -8.25 -8.68
CA ALA A 71 3.13 -7.15 -8.43
C ALA A 71 4.59 -7.64 -8.39
N LEU A 72 4.87 -8.77 -7.71
CA LEU A 72 6.20 -9.36 -7.68
C LEU A 72 6.67 -9.83 -9.06
N SER A 73 5.78 -10.41 -9.87
CA SER A 73 6.11 -10.90 -11.22
C SER A 73 6.54 -9.77 -12.16
N GLN A 74 5.99 -8.56 -11.96
CA GLN A 74 6.27 -7.38 -12.78
C GLN A 74 7.33 -6.47 -12.15
N ASN A 75 7.87 -6.82 -10.98
CA ASN A 75 8.65 -5.91 -10.13
C ASN A 75 7.92 -4.57 -9.92
N ALA A 76 6.61 -4.61 -9.70
CA ALA A 76 5.80 -3.43 -9.51
C ALA A 76 5.85 -2.93 -8.06
N ILE A 77 6.02 -1.63 -7.91
CA ILE A 77 5.82 -0.94 -6.63
C ILE A 77 4.32 -0.94 -6.33
N ILE A 78 3.93 -1.26 -5.11
CA ILE A 78 2.53 -1.11 -4.67
C ILE A 78 2.43 0.13 -3.79
N ILE A 79 1.43 0.98 -4.07
CA ILE A 79 1.05 2.10 -3.21
C ILE A 79 -0.35 1.80 -2.68
N THR A 80 -0.49 1.75 -1.36
CA THR A 80 -1.76 1.51 -0.69
C THR A 80 -2.06 2.66 0.28
N PRO A 81 -2.96 3.59 -0.07
CA PRO A 81 -3.34 4.71 0.78
C PRO A 81 -4.44 4.32 1.79
N ASP A 82 -4.38 4.93 2.98
CA ASP A 82 -5.55 5.05 3.85
C ASP A 82 -6.40 6.23 3.38
N TYR A 83 -7.57 5.93 2.85
CA TYR A 83 -8.61 6.93 2.65
C TYR A 83 -9.39 7.15 3.95
N ARG A 84 -10.06 8.30 4.05
CA ARG A 84 -10.85 8.65 5.25
C ARG A 84 -12.09 7.76 5.34
N LEU A 85 -12.37 7.24 6.53
CA LEU A 85 -13.58 6.49 6.86
C LEU A 85 -14.57 7.38 7.65
N PRO A 86 -15.90 7.26 7.43
CA PRO A 86 -16.95 8.08 8.06
C PRO A 86 -16.88 8.15 9.59
N ALA A 87 -16.58 7.04 10.27
CA ALA A 87 -16.51 7.01 11.73
C ALA A 87 -15.24 7.70 12.29
N ARG A 88 -14.23 7.89 11.46
CA ARG A 88 -12.97 8.58 11.81
C ARG A 88 -13.01 10.08 11.49
N LEU A 89 -14.15 10.58 10.99
CA LEU A 89 -14.39 11.96 10.57
C LEU A 89 -15.12 12.81 11.63
N ARG A 90 -14.89 12.57 12.91
CA ARG A 90 -15.34 13.48 13.99
C ARG A 90 -14.17 14.26 14.54
N LEU A 91 -13.66 15.21 13.76
CA LEU A 91 -12.90 16.36 14.23
C LEU A 91 -13.42 17.58 13.50
#